data_AF-A0A804J0G8-F1
#
_entry.id   AF-A0A804J0G8-F1
#
_cell.length_a   1.000
_cell.length_b   1.000
_cell.length_c   1.000
_cell.angle_alpha   90.00
_cell.angle_beta   90.00
_cell.angle_gamma   90.00
#
_symmetry.space_group_name_H-M   'P 1'
#
loop_
_entity.id
_entity.type
_entity.pdbx_description
1 polymer ?
#
loop_
_entity_poly.entity_id
_entity_poly.type
_entity_poly.pdbx_seq_one_letter_code
_entity_poly.pdbx_strand_id
1 'polypeptide(L)'
;MLEAFHDQLKATQQKRGEHPNDKVAFYEAPKEKVIRTIRDGFDVSGAPDDGGYFGLGLYFTPEPFAINSVMSATADERGLRHVLLCRLILGAVEEVVHGSRQSQPSSHSFDSAVDNQNTPTRYIIWYSDAQTRVLPLYVMSIKVDFRTRGLSKEPGSRPTSPWTSIKDLISMLSRILPRSTMCQIRRLHNELMERKTTRQQVVRRIRHIAGDKILLCAIKSIRAKKAACSILASPQDGKS
;
A
#
# COMPACT_ATOMS: atom_id res chain seq x y z
N MET A 1 12.20 -10.70 -15.95
CA MET A 1 11.22 -10.94 -14.86
C MET A 1 10.49 -12.26 -15.05
N LEU A 2 9.85 -12.52 -16.20
CA LEU A 2 9.13 -13.78 -16.45
C LEU A 2 10.03 -15.03 -16.37
N GLU A 3 11.18 -15.04 -17.02
CA GLU A 3 12.14 -16.16 -16.97
C GLU A 3 12.64 -16.40 -15.55
N ALA A 4 13.18 -15.35 -14.91
CA ALA A 4 13.63 -15.40 -13.52
C ALA A 4 12.56 -15.92 -12.54
N PHE A 5 11.28 -15.56 -12.76
CA PHE A 5 10.17 -16.07 -11.98
C PHE A 5 9.97 -17.59 -12.18
N HIS A 6 9.99 -18.08 -13.42
CA HIS A 6 9.86 -19.51 -13.69
C HIS A 6 11.05 -20.32 -13.15
N ASP A 7 12.26 -19.78 -13.22
CA ASP A 7 13.44 -20.43 -12.65
C ASP A 7 13.34 -20.49 -11.13
N GLN A 8 12.90 -19.41 -10.49
CA GLN A 8 12.65 -19.38 -9.05
C GLN A 8 11.53 -20.33 -8.63
N LEU A 9 10.49 -20.48 -9.45
CA LEU A 9 9.38 -21.40 -9.20
C LEU A 9 9.87 -22.85 -9.16
N LYS A 10 10.67 -23.24 -10.17
CA LYS A 10 11.31 -24.57 -10.23
C LYS A 10 12.25 -24.81 -9.05
N ALA A 11 13.11 -23.84 -8.74
CA ALA A 11 14.05 -23.93 -7.63
C ALA A 11 13.34 -24.09 -6.27
N THR A 12 12.24 -23.36 -6.08
CA THR A 12 11.43 -23.45 -4.85
C THR A 12 10.73 -24.79 -4.74
N GLN A 13 10.19 -25.32 -5.84
CA GLN A 13 9.57 -26.65 -5.88
C GLN A 13 10.58 -27.75 -5.56
N GLN A 14 11.80 -27.67 -6.09
CA GLN A 14 12.87 -28.62 -5.77
C GLN A 14 13.31 -28.54 -4.30
N LYS A 15 13.37 -27.32 -3.73
CA LYS A 15 13.78 -27.10 -2.33
C LYS A 15 12.71 -27.49 -1.30
N ARG A 16 11.43 -27.32 -1.62
CA ARG A 16 10.31 -27.39 -0.65
C ARG A 16 9.29 -28.51 -0.91
N GLY A 17 9.41 -29.25 -2.00
CA GLY A 17 8.47 -30.32 -2.37
C GLY A 17 7.33 -29.84 -3.29
N GLU A 18 6.24 -30.61 -3.37
CA GLU A 18 5.29 -30.58 -4.50
C GLU A 18 4.59 -29.24 -4.75
N HIS A 19 4.51 -28.33 -3.78
CA HIS A 19 3.84 -27.04 -3.98
C HIS A 19 4.72 -25.86 -3.54
N PRO A 20 5.23 -25.04 -4.47
CA PRO A 20 6.01 -23.83 -4.16
C PRO A 20 5.17 -22.70 -3.51
N ASN A 21 3.94 -23.02 -3.08
CA ASN A 21 2.96 -22.11 -2.52
C ASN A 21 2.73 -20.90 -3.45
N ASP A 22 2.38 -21.22 -4.69
CA ASP A 22 2.06 -20.25 -5.73
C ASP A 22 0.67 -19.65 -5.48
N LYS A 23 0.60 -18.33 -5.39
CA LYS A 23 -0.64 -17.60 -5.07
C LYS A 23 -0.83 -16.42 -6.00
N VAL A 24 -2.09 -16.14 -6.30
CA VAL A 24 -2.50 -14.87 -6.90
C VAL A 24 -2.87 -13.90 -5.78
N ALA A 25 -2.37 -12.67 -5.86
CA ALA A 25 -2.59 -11.64 -4.86
C ALA A 25 -2.58 -10.22 -5.45
N PHE A 26 -3.03 -9.26 -4.66
CA PHE A 26 -3.33 -7.90 -5.09
C PHE A 26 -2.35 -6.90 -4.47
N TYR A 27 -1.74 -6.06 -5.29
CA TYR A 27 -0.86 -4.98 -4.85
C TYR A 27 -1.55 -3.62 -5.06
N GLU A 28 -1.98 -2.99 -3.96
CA GLU A 28 -2.55 -1.65 -3.99
C GLU A 28 -1.47 -0.55 -4.12
N ALA A 29 -1.61 0.32 -5.11
CA ALA A 29 -0.69 1.45 -5.27
C ALA A 29 -1.36 2.65 -5.99
N PRO A 30 -0.89 3.89 -5.78
CA PRO A 30 -1.28 5.02 -6.61
C PRO A 30 -0.99 4.75 -8.09
N LYS A 31 -1.77 5.37 -8.99
CA LYS A 31 -1.65 5.21 -10.45
C LYS A 31 -0.20 5.38 -10.94
N GLU A 32 0.48 6.42 -10.47
CA GLU A 32 1.85 6.74 -10.87
C GLU A 32 2.83 5.65 -10.44
N LYS A 33 2.60 5.05 -9.26
CA LYS A 33 3.41 3.95 -8.75
C LYS A 33 3.15 2.66 -9.54
N VAL A 34 1.89 2.37 -9.90
CA VAL A 34 1.54 1.24 -10.78
C VAL A 34 2.25 1.36 -12.13
N ILE A 35 2.20 2.54 -12.76
CA ILE A 35 2.88 2.79 -14.06
C ILE A 35 4.39 2.55 -13.93
N ARG A 36 5.03 3.08 -12.88
CA ARG A 36 6.45 2.85 -12.61
C ARG A 36 6.75 1.37 -12.37
N THR A 37 5.92 0.66 -11.62
CA THR A 37 6.10 -0.77 -11.35
C THR A 37 6.08 -1.61 -12.62
N ILE A 38 5.22 -1.27 -13.58
CA ILE A 38 5.16 -1.97 -14.86
C ILE A 38 6.38 -1.67 -15.74
N ARG A 39 6.83 -0.40 -15.74
CA ARG A 39 7.94 0.04 -16.59
C ARG A 39 9.31 -0.39 -16.06
N ASP A 40 9.52 -0.19 -14.75
CA ASP A 40 10.84 -0.26 -14.11
C ASP A 40 10.96 -1.46 -13.15
N GLY A 41 9.85 -2.16 -12.87
CA GLY A 41 9.78 -3.15 -11.80
C GLY A 41 9.42 -2.55 -10.44
N PHE A 42 9.29 -3.40 -9.42
CA PHE A 42 8.95 -2.93 -8.08
C PHE A 42 10.09 -2.10 -7.48
N ASP A 43 9.74 -0.92 -6.98
CA ASP A 43 10.69 -0.10 -6.23
C ASP A 43 10.96 -0.72 -4.86
N VAL A 44 12.16 -1.26 -4.71
CA VAL A 44 12.68 -1.88 -3.48
C VAL A 44 13.76 -1.03 -2.80
N SER A 45 14.01 0.19 -3.32
CA SER A 45 15.09 1.06 -2.85
C SER A 45 14.70 1.94 -1.65
N GLY A 46 13.40 2.10 -1.41
CA GLY A 46 12.85 2.96 -0.37
C GLY A 46 12.30 2.20 0.85
N ALA A 47 12.32 2.87 2.00
CA ALA A 47 11.51 2.43 3.13
C ALA A 47 10.04 2.32 2.68
N PRO A 48 9.34 1.23 3.02
CA PRO A 48 7.95 1.04 2.59
C PRO A 48 7.09 2.23 3.04
N ASP A 49 6.11 2.63 2.23
CA ASP A 49 5.36 3.88 2.42
C ASP A 49 4.68 3.96 3.81
N ASP A 50 4.46 2.83 4.48
CA ASP A 50 3.89 2.71 5.83
C ASP A 50 4.91 2.65 6.98
N GLY A 51 6.20 2.60 6.67
CA GLY A 51 7.24 2.30 7.62
C GLY A 51 7.41 0.80 7.93
N GLY A 52 6.72 -0.09 7.19
CA GLY A 52 7.02 -1.53 7.19
C GLY A 52 6.47 -2.25 8.41
N TYR A 53 5.14 -2.42 8.48
CA TYR A 53 4.48 -3.00 9.65
C TYR A 53 4.89 -4.43 9.97
N PHE A 54 5.31 -5.20 8.97
CA PHE A 54 5.76 -6.57 9.15
C PHE A 54 7.15 -6.75 8.52
N GLY A 55 7.98 -5.70 8.59
CA GLY A 55 9.32 -5.66 8.01
C GLY A 55 9.44 -4.90 6.68
N LEU A 56 10.62 -5.02 6.06
CA LEU A 56 10.99 -4.40 4.80
C LEU A 56 10.72 -5.38 3.65
N GLY A 57 9.55 -5.23 3.04
CA GLY A 57 9.08 -6.09 1.96
C GLY A 57 7.95 -5.45 1.18
N LEU A 58 7.59 -6.09 0.07
CA LEU A 58 6.39 -5.80 -0.70
C LEU A 58 5.20 -6.52 -0.04
N TYR A 59 4.11 -5.79 0.10
CA TYR A 59 2.89 -6.26 0.74
C TYR A 59 1.81 -6.54 -0.30
N PHE A 60 1.24 -7.73 -0.25
CA PHE A 60 0.16 -8.15 -1.13
C PHE A 60 -1.06 -8.58 -0.32
N THR A 61 -2.23 -8.27 -0.85
CA THR A 61 -3.51 -8.67 -0.28
C THR A 61 -3.95 -10.00 -0.91
N PRO A 62 -4.23 -11.05 -0.13
CA PRO A 62 -4.76 -12.31 -0.65
C PRO A 62 -6.13 -12.14 -1.33
N GLU A 63 -6.45 -13.03 -2.26
CA GLU A 63 -7.70 -12.99 -3.05
C GLU A 63 -8.98 -12.86 -2.21
N PRO A 64 -9.18 -13.60 -1.10
CA PRO A 64 -10.40 -13.47 -0.28
C PRO A 64 -10.62 -12.04 0.27
N PHE A 65 -9.57 -11.23 0.29
CA PHE A 65 -9.60 -9.86 0.77
C PHE A 65 -9.35 -8.81 -0.33
N ALA A 66 -9.43 -9.19 -1.61
CA ALA A 66 -9.16 -8.32 -2.75
C ALA A 66 -9.96 -7.01 -2.71
N ILE A 67 -11.24 -7.07 -2.32
CA ILE A 67 -12.09 -5.88 -2.22
C ILE A 67 -11.53 -4.84 -1.25
N ASN A 68 -10.86 -5.26 -0.17
CA ASN A 68 -10.24 -4.34 0.77
C ASN A 68 -9.04 -3.60 0.15
N SER A 69 -8.28 -4.26 -0.73
CA SER A 69 -7.19 -3.66 -1.51
C SER A 69 -7.73 -2.59 -2.46
N VAL A 70 -8.83 -2.88 -3.17
CA VAL A 70 -9.50 -1.90 -4.04
C VAL A 70 -10.01 -0.71 -3.23
N MET A 71 -10.62 -0.96 -2.07
CA MET A 71 -11.22 0.09 -1.24
C MET A 71 -10.17 0.95 -0.52
N SER A 72 -8.99 0.41 -0.23
CA SER A 72 -7.86 1.13 0.34
C SER A 72 -7.07 1.94 -0.70
N ALA A 73 -6.96 1.44 -1.95
CA ALA A 73 -6.21 2.07 -3.04
C ALA A 73 -6.62 3.52 -3.29
N THR A 74 -5.65 4.40 -3.55
CA THR A 74 -5.93 5.82 -3.76
C THR A 74 -6.57 6.04 -5.12
N ALA A 75 -7.69 6.78 -5.16
CA ALA A 75 -8.35 7.13 -6.41
C ALA A 75 -7.58 8.24 -7.14
N ASP A 76 -7.46 8.12 -8.46
CA ASP A 76 -6.88 9.16 -9.32
C ASP A 76 -7.86 10.32 -9.55
N GLU A 77 -7.45 11.29 -10.37
CA GLU A 77 -8.23 12.48 -10.72
C GLU A 77 -9.58 12.17 -11.38
N ARG A 78 -9.72 10.98 -11.98
CA ARG A 78 -10.95 10.50 -12.62
C ARG A 78 -11.80 9.65 -11.67
N GLY A 79 -11.35 9.47 -10.43
CA GLY A 79 -11.99 8.64 -9.41
C GLY A 79 -11.73 7.13 -9.58
N LEU A 80 -10.77 6.75 -10.43
CA LEU A 80 -10.40 5.34 -10.65
C LEU A 80 -9.37 4.89 -9.63
N ARG A 81 -9.52 3.67 -9.13
CA ARG A 81 -8.57 3.02 -8.23
C ARG A 81 -7.82 1.94 -8.98
N HIS A 82 -6.51 1.89 -8.82
CA HIS A 82 -5.64 1.00 -9.58
C HIS A 82 -5.04 -0.05 -8.66
N VAL A 83 -5.13 -1.31 -9.04
CA VAL A 83 -4.59 -2.46 -8.30
C VAL A 83 -3.89 -3.38 -9.29
N LEU A 84 -2.70 -3.86 -8.92
CA LEU A 84 -1.98 -4.87 -9.69
C LEU A 84 -2.38 -6.26 -9.22
N LEU A 85 -2.76 -7.13 -10.16
CA LEU A 85 -2.88 -8.56 -9.90
C LEU A 85 -1.51 -9.20 -10.16
N CYS A 86 -0.97 -9.89 -9.16
CA CYS A 86 0.35 -10.51 -9.20
C CYS A 86 0.25 -11.99 -8.89
N ARG A 87 1.10 -12.80 -9.54
CA ARG A 87 1.42 -14.17 -9.15
C ARG A 87 2.64 -14.14 -8.24
N LEU A 88 2.60 -14.89 -7.14
CA LEU A 88 3.60 -14.88 -6.08
C LEU A 88 4.12 -16.28 -5.81
N ILE A 89 5.43 -16.40 -5.55
CA ILE A 89 6.05 -17.62 -5.04
C ILE A 89 6.30 -17.45 -3.54
N LEU A 90 5.35 -17.90 -2.71
CA LEU A 90 5.48 -17.74 -1.27
C LEU A 90 6.49 -18.73 -0.66
N GLY A 91 6.57 -19.96 -1.18
CA GLY A 91 7.35 -21.03 -0.55
C GLY A 91 6.91 -21.30 0.89
N ALA A 92 7.88 -21.60 1.76
CA ALA A 92 7.66 -21.74 3.19
C ALA A 92 7.45 -20.36 3.84
N VAL A 93 6.30 -20.16 4.47
CA VAL A 93 5.92 -18.87 5.07
C VAL A 93 6.15 -18.86 6.56
N GLU A 94 6.75 -17.78 7.09
CA GLU A 94 6.77 -17.49 8.53
C GLU A 94 5.67 -16.50 8.92
N GLU A 95 5.23 -16.55 10.18
CA GLU A 95 4.40 -15.47 10.72
C GLU A 95 5.31 -14.35 11.20
N VAL A 96 5.05 -13.12 10.76
CA VAL A 96 5.76 -11.94 11.24
C VAL A 96 4.82 -11.11 12.09
N VAL A 97 5.30 -10.74 13.27
CA VAL A 97 4.57 -9.86 14.18
C VAL A 97 4.62 -8.41 13.73
N HIS A 98 3.52 -7.70 13.99
CA HIS A 98 3.43 -6.29 13.70
C HIS A 98 4.52 -5.49 14.48
N GLY A 99 5.17 -4.55 13.81
CA GLY A 99 6.30 -3.77 14.30
C GLY A 99 7.67 -4.41 14.04
N SER A 100 7.72 -5.60 13.41
CA SER A 100 8.97 -6.24 13.03
C SER A 100 9.79 -5.35 12.09
N ARG A 101 11.12 -5.40 12.26
CA ARG A 101 12.12 -4.74 11.41
C ARG A 101 12.85 -5.73 10.49
N GLN A 102 12.35 -6.96 10.38
CA GLN A 102 12.93 -7.97 9.49
C GLN A 102 12.97 -7.45 8.06
N SER A 103 14.04 -7.77 7.33
CA SER A 103 14.20 -7.44 5.91
C SER A 103 14.45 -8.67 5.05
N GLN A 104 14.44 -9.84 5.68
CA GLN A 104 14.75 -11.15 5.13
C GLN A 104 14.12 -12.21 6.05
N PRO A 105 14.03 -13.48 5.61
CA PRO A 105 13.50 -14.54 6.44
C PRO A 105 14.26 -14.69 7.77
N SER A 106 13.58 -15.10 8.84
CA SER A 106 14.22 -15.34 10.16
C SER A 106 15.19 -16.52 10.15
N SER A 107 15.03 -17.46 9.22
CA SER A 107 15.91 -18.61 9.04
C SER A 107 15.81 -19.17 7.62
N HIS A 108 16.74 -20.05 7.26
CA HIS A 108 16.73 -20.75 5.96
C HIS A 108 15.50 -21.67 5.76
N SER A 109 14.76 -21.96 6.83
CA SER A 109 13.51 -22.73 6.78
C SER A 109 12.37 -21.97 6.10
N PHE A 110 12.47 -20.64 5.99
CA PHE A 110 11.45 -19.78 5.42
C PHE A 110 11.92 -19.10 4.14
N ASP A 111 10.95 -18.63 3.37
CA ASP A 111 11.13 -17.99 2.07
C ASP A 111 10.41 -16.65 1.99
N SER A 112 9.21 -16.54 2.57
CA SER A 112 8.41 -15.31 2.65
C SER A 112 7.64 -15.26 3.96
N ALA A 113 6.78 -14.25 4.15
CA ALA A 113 6.07 -14.05 5.41
C ALA A 113 4.57 -13.76 5.23
N VAL A 114 3.83 -14.00 6.30
CA VAL A 114 2.41 -13.64 6.47
C VAL A 114 2.21 -12.91 7.79
N ASP A 115 1.14 -12.11 7.86
CA ASP A 115 0.73 -11.44 9.12
C ASP A 115 0.02 -12.38 10.10
N ASN A 116 -0.57 -13.47 9.60
CA ASN A 116 -1.22 -14.50 10.40
C ASN A 116 -1.21 -15.84 9.65
N GLN A 117 -0.78 -16.93 10.28
CA GLN A 117 -0.68 -18.25 9.64
C GLN A 117 -2.03 -18.89 9.33
N ASN A 118 -3.04 -18.63 10.17
CA ASN A 118 -4.35 -19.26 10.03
C ASN A 118 -5.21 -18.54 9.00
N THR A 119 -5.21 -17.21 9.04
CA THR A 119 -6.00 -16.34 8.18
C THR A 119 -5.17 -15.17 7.67
N PRO A 120 -4.25 -15.39 6.71
CA PRO A 120 -3.40 -14.34 6.18
C PRO A 120 -4.24 -13.21 5.57
N THR A 121 -3.98 -11.97 5.98
CA THR A 121 -4.54 -10.77 5.32
C THR A 121 -3.48 -10.01 4.54
N ARG A 122 -2.21 -10.35 4.76
CA ARG A 122 -1.03 -9.84 4.06
C ARG A 122 -0.07 -10.98 3.72
N TYR A 123 0.39 -11.00 2.48
CA TYR A 123 1.60 -11.70 2.09
C TYR A 123 2.74 -10.68 2.01
N ILE A 124 3.90 -11.02 2.56
CA ILE A 124 5.10 -10.19 2.57
C ILE A 124 6.18 -10.91 1.76
N ILE A 125 6.58 -10.31 0.64
CA ILE A 125 7.75 -10.72 -0.13
C ILE A 125 8.90 -9.78 0.23
N TRP A 126 10.00 -10.32 0.74
CA TRP A 126 11.18 -9.53 1.09
C TRP A 126 11.74 -8.80 -0.13
N TYR A 127 12.29 -7.61 0.08
CA TYR A 127 12.83 -6.80 -1.02
C TYR A 127 13.93 -7.51 -1.83
N SER A 128 14.76 -8.32 -1.18
CA SER A 128 15.78 -9.15 -1.81
C SER A 128 15.23 -10.11 -2.87
N ASP A 129 13.99 -10.56 -2.70
CA ASP A 129 13.39 -11.62 -3.49
C ASP A 129 12.26 -11.12 -4.42
N ALA A 130 11.91 -9.83 -4.33
CA ALA A 130 10.80 -9.24 -5.06
C ALA A 130 10.88 -9.48 -6.58
N GLN A 131 12.09 -9.39 -7.16
CA GLN A 131 12.30 -9.47 -8.61
C GLN A 131 12.12 -10.89 -9.17
N THR A 132 12.30 -11.92 -8.34
CA THR A 132 12.23 -13.33 -8.75
C THR A 132 10.96 -14.01 -8.24
N ARG A 133 10.34 -13.50 -7.18
CA ARG A 133 9.14 -14.11 -6.57
C ARG A 133 7.83 -13.41 -6.90
N VAL A 134 7.86 -12.27 -7.59
CA VAL A 134 6.65 -11.52 -7.95
C VAL A 134 6.56 -11.37 -9.47
N LEU A 135 5.43 -11.77 -10.02
CA LEU A 135 5.11 -11.56 -11.43
C LEU A 135 3.81 -10.73 -11.55
N PRO A 136 3.88 -9.46 -11.96
CA PRO A 136 2.70 -8.70 -12.35
C PRO A 136 2.02 -9.35 -13.55
N LEU A 137 0.72 -9.58 -13.45
CA LEU A 137 -0.10 -10.18 -14.51
C LEU A 137 -0.98 -9.13 -15.19
N TYR A 138 -1.75 -8.37 -14.40
CA TYR A 138 -2.76 -7.44 -14.91
C TYR A 138 -2.85 -6.18 -14.06
N VAL A 139 -3.25 -5.09 -14.71
CA VAL A 139 -3.68 -3.85 -14.05
C VAL A 139 -5.20 -3.80 -14.04
N MET A 140 -5.79 -3.63 -12.86
CA MET A 140 -7.22 -3.41 -12.71
C MET A 140 -7.47 -1.96 -12.33
N SER A 141 -8.23 -1.25 -13.16
CA SER A 141 -8.68 0.13 -12.91
C SER A 141 -10.18 0.12 -12.60
N ILE A 142 -10.53 0.29 -11.33
CA ILE A 142 -11.89 0.09 -10.83
C ILE A 142 -12.48 1.43 -10.40
N LYS A 143 -13.67 1.74 -10.90
CA LYS A 143 -14.50 2.85 -10.41
C LYS A 143 -15.51 2.28 -9.42
N VAL A 144 -15.44 2.73 -8.16
CA VAL A 144 -16.41 2.34 -7.14
C VAL A 144 -17.45 3.45 -7.00
N ASP A 145 -18.71 3.14 -7.27
CA ASP A 145 -19.83 4.04 -7.03
C ASP A 145 -20.44 3.73 -5.65
N PHE A 146 -20.47 4.74 -4.76
CA PHE A 146 -21.00 4.61 -3.41
C PHE A 146 -22.49 4.97 -3.32
N ARG A 147 -23.15 5.22 -4.46
CA ARG A 147 -24.55 5.68 -4.53
C ARG A 147 -25.59 4.68 -3.98
N THR A 148 -25.22 3.46 -3.62
CA THR A 148 -26.12 2.45 -3.05
C THR A 148 -26.22 2.42 -1.53
N ARG A 149 -25.70 3.43 -0.80
CA ARG A 149 -26.14 3.68 0.58
C ARG A 149 -27.15 4.81 0.59
N GLY A 150 -28.42 4.46 0.34
CA GLY A 150 -29.56 5.36 0.58
C GLY A 150 -29.45 5.95 1.98
N LEU A 151 -29.78 7.25 2.10
CA LEU A 151 -29.62 8.13 3.27
C LEU A 151 -28.25 8.83 3.40
N SER A 152 -27.98 9.77 2.50
CA SER A 152 -27.58 11.12 2.93
C SER A 152 -27.80 12.11 1.80
N LYS A 153 -28.77 13.02 2.01
CA LYS A 153 -28.86 14.31 1.32
C LYS A 153 -27.51 15.03 1.46
N GLU A 154 -27.02 15.61 0.39
CA GLU A 154 -25.95 16.62 0.46
C GLU A 154 -26.41 17.77 1.35
N PRO A 155 -25.51 18.32 2.17
CA PRO A 155 -25.17 19.71 1.91
C PRO A 155 -23.66 19.93 1.89
N GLY A 156 -23.18 20.53 0.80
CA GLY A 156 -22.02 21.41 0.82
C GLY A 156 -20.67 20.72 0.62
N SER A 157 -20.21 20.75 -0.62
CA SER A 157 -18.85 20.45 -1.06
C SER A 157 -18.42 18.99 -0.94
N ARG A 158 -18.72 18.23 -2.01
CA ARG A 158 -17.77 17.22 -2.49
C ARG A 158 -16.36 17.84 -2.47
N PRO A 159 -15.36 17.24 -1.80
CA PRO A 159 -13.99 17.73 -1.98
C PRO A 159 -13.58 17.40 -3.42
N THR A 160 -13.45 18.43 -4.25
CA THR A 160 -13.08 18.38 -5.67
C THR A 160 -11.61 17.99 -5.90
N SER A 161 -11.01 17.13 -5.05
CA SER A 161 -9.58 16.80 -5.17
C SER A 161 -9.25 15.34 -4.86
N PRO A 162 -8.19 14.77 -5.48
CA PRO A 162 -7.71 13.43 -5.17
C PRO A 162 -7.36 13.32 -3.69
N TRP A 163 -7.90 12.31 -3.02
CA TRP A 163 -7.62 12.07 -1.61
C TRP A 163 -6.12 11.85 -1.42
N THR A 164 -5.47 12.66 -0.58
CA THR A 164 -4.09 12.42 -0.15
C THR A 164 -4.00 11.12 0.64
N SER A 165 -2.89 10.39 0.55
CA SER A 165 -2.72 9.15 1.30
C SER A 165 -2.82 9.46 2.81
N ILE A 166 -3.37 8.54 3.62
CA ILE A 166 -3.42 8.73 5.08
C ILE A 166 -2.00 8.89 5.65
N LYS A 167 -1.01 8.28 5.00
CA LYS A 167 0.42 8.41 5.32
C LYS A 167 0.92 9.84 5.10
N ASP A 168 0.63 10.46 3.95
CA ASP A 168 0.97 11.86 3.64
C ASP A 168 0.37 12.79 4.70
N LEU A 169 -0.89 12.51 5.07
CA LEU A 169 -1.61 13.26 6.09
C LEU A 169 -0.94 13.11 7.46
N ILE A 170 -0.64 11.89 7.90
CA ILE A 170 0.03 11.63 9.19
C ILE A 170 1.42 12.26 9.22
N SER A 171 2.17 12.17 8.13
CA SER A 171 3.49 12.81 7.99
C SER A 171 3.39 14.33 8.17
N MET A 172 2.41 14.97 7.53
CA MET A 172 2.19 16.41 7.70
C MET A 172 1.68 16.79 9.08
N LEU A 173 0.75 16.01 9.63
CA LEU A 173 0.22 16.24 10.98
C LEU A 173 1.31 16.11 12.04
N SER A 174 2.32 15.26 11.83
CA SER A 174 3.46 15.11 12.74
C SER A 174 4.27 16.39 12.94
N ARG A 175 4.18 17.33 12.00
CA ARG A 175 4.86 18.63 12.04
C ARG A 175 4.02 19.71 12.73
N ILE A 176 2.73 19.46 12.94
CA ILE A 176 1.75 20.47 13.37
C ILE A 176 1.19 20.11 14.77
N LEU A 177 1.02 18.82 15.05
CA LEU A 177 0.35 18.34 16.26
C LEU A 177 1.33 17.95 17.39
N PRO A 178 0.91 18.07 18.66
CA PRO A 178 1.66 17.58 19.81
C PRO A 178 1.93 16.08 19.76
N ARG A 179 3.02 15.63 20.42
CA ARG A 179 3.43 14.21 20.45
C ARG A 179 2.33 13.27 20.99
N SER A 180 1.58 13.69 22.01
CA SER A 180 0.50 12.88 22.60
C SER A 180 -0.63 12.60 21.60
N THR A 181 -1.09 13.64 20.90
CA THR A 181 -2.10 13.55 19.83
C THR A 181 -1.59 12.71 18.66
N MET A 182 -0.32 12.87 18.30
CA MET A 182 0.30 12.08 17.23
C MET A 182 0.43 10.60 17.57
N CYS A 183 0.69 10.25 18.84
CA CYS A 183 0.68 8.85 19.28
C CYS A 183 -0.71 8.21 19.07
N GLN A 184 -1.80 8.92 19.38
CA GLN A 184 -3.16 8.44 19.15
C GLN A 184 -3.46 8.26 17.66
N ILE A 185 -3.09 9.23 16.82
CA ILE A 185 -3.28 9.16 15.37
C ILE A 185 -2.48 8.00 14.77
N ARG A 186 -1.24 7.79 15.23
CA ARG A 186 -0.42 6.65 14.79
C ARG A 186 -1.04 5.32 15.21
N ARG A 187 -1.63 5.23 16.40
CA ARG A 187 -2.37 4.03 16.83
C ARG A 187 -3.56 3.74 15.92
N LEU A 188 -4.36 4.74 15.59
CA LEU A 188 -5.48 4.59 14.66
C LEU A 188 -5.04 4.19 13.25
N HIS A 189 -3.87 4.65 12.82
CA HIS A 189 -3.28 4.20 11.57
C HIS A 189 -2.84 2.75 11.63
N ASN A 190 -2.22 2.30 12.73
CA ASN A 190 -1.88 0.90 12.91
C ASN A 190 -3.15 0.03 12.92
N GLU A 191 -4.21 0.44 13.62
CA GLU A 191 -5.53 -0.22 13.61
C GLU A 191 -6.13 -0.32 12.18
N LEU A 192 -5.85 0.64 11.30
CA LEU A 192 -6.24 0.59 9.89
C LEU A 192 -5.44 -0.46 9.11
N MET A 193 -4.14 -0.51 9.38
CA MET A 193 -3.18 -1.34 8.65
C MET A 193 -3.28 -2.81 9.04
N GLU A 194 -3.60 -3.08 10.31
CA GLU A 194 -4.05 -4.36 10.85
C GLU A 194 -5.47 -4.73 10.45
N ARG A 195 -6.17 -3.89 9.66
CA ARG A 195 -7.55 -4.09 9.19
C ARG A 195 -8.59 -4.29 10.30
N LYS A 196 -8.28 -3.91 11.55
CA LYS A 196 -9.22 -3.91 12.67
C LYS A 196 -10.31 -2.86 12.52
N THR A 197 -10.04 -1.80 11.75
CA THR A 197 -10.95 -0.67 11.54
C THR A 197 -10.99 -0.24 10.08
N THR A 198 -12.06 0.43 9.69
CA THR A 198 -12.21 0.96 8.33
C THR A 198 -11.57 2.33 8.17
N ARG A 199 -11.18 2.66 6.94
CA ARG A 199 -10.66 3.99 6.57
C ARG A 199 -11.59 5.12 7.03
N GLN A 200 -12.92 4.94 6.88
CA GLN A 200 -13.89 5.95 7.28
C GLN A 200 -13.93 6.17 8.80
N GLN A 201 -13.87 5.09 9.59
CA GLN A 201 -13.81 5.18 11.06
C GLN A 201 -12.54 5.90 11.51
N VAL A 202 -11.40 5.58 10.90
CA VAL A 202 -10.11 6.22 11.19
C VAL A 202 -10.14 7.70 10.82
N VAL A 203 -10.66 8.06 9.65
CA VAL A 203 -10.81 9.47 9.24
C VAL A 203 -11.70 10.26 10.20
N ARG A 204 -12.83 9.67 10.65
CA ARG A 204 -13.72 10.32 11.64
C ARG A 204 -13.01 10.54 12.97
N ARG A 205 -12.26 9.55 13.45
CA ARG A 205 -11.50 9.66 14.70
C ARG A 205 -10.35 10.66 14.59
N ILE A 206 -9.61 10.67 13.48
CA ILE A 206 -8.56 11.69 13.23
C ILE A 206 -9.17 13.09 13.20
N ARG A 207 -10.33 13.28 12.56
CA ARG A 207 -11.06 14.55 12.58
C ARG A 207 -11.42 14.98 14.00
N HIS A 208 -11.89 14.06 14.82
CA HIS A 208 -12.25 14.34 16.20
C HIS A 208 -11.03 14.73 17.06
N ILE A 209 -9.88 14.08 16.83
CA ILE A 209 -8.65 14.28 17.60
C ILE A 209 -7.87 15.53 17.18
N ALA A 210 -7.73 15.77 15.86
CA ALA A 210 -6.95 16.87 15.31
C ALA A 210 -7.77 18.14 15.04
N GLY A 211 -9.08 18.00 14.81
CA GLY A 211 -9.94 19.09 14.35
C GLY A 211 -9.81 19.40 12.85
N ASP A 212 -10.92 19.79 12.22
CA ASP A 212 -10.98 20.03 10.78
C ASP A 212 -10.09 21.19 10.31
N LYS A 213 -9.88 22.23 11.15
CA LYS A 213 -9.00 23.36 10.83
C LYS A 213 -7.56 22.90 10.57
N ILE A 214 -7.04 22.02 11.43
CA ILE A 214 -5.68 21.49 11.30
C ILE A 214 -5.58 20.55 10.10
N LEU A 215 -6.60 19.71 9.87
CA LEU A 215 -6.65 18.84 8.70
C LEU A 215 -6.66 19.62 7.38
N LEU A 216 -7.42 20.71 7.30
CA LEU A 216 -7.45 21.59 6.14
C LEU A 216 -6.09 22.26 5.89
N CYS A 217 -5.42 22.73 6.94
CA CYS A 217 -4.06 23.25 6.83
C CYS A 217 -3.08 22.19 6.30
N ALA A 218 -3.11 20.98 6.87
CA ALA A 218 -2.25 19.89 6.43
C ALA A 218 -2.50 19.53 4.95
N ILE A 219 -3.76 19.40 4.53
CA ILE A 219 -4.14 19.10 3.14
C ILE A 219 -3.63 20.21 2.18
N LYS A 220 -3.80 21.49 2.54
CA LYS A 220 -3.28 22.60 1.74
C LYS A 220 -1.76 22.51 1.56
N SER A 221 -1.03 22.21 2.62
CA SER A 221 0.43 22.03 2.57
C SER A 221 0.86 20.83 1.72
N ILE A 222 0.13 19.70 1.76
CA ILE A 222 0.41 18.54 0.88
C ILE A 222 0.23 18.92 -0.57
N ARG A 223 -0.84 19.65 -0.91
CA ARG A 223 -1.10 20.10 -2.28
C ARG A 223 -0.01 21.05 -2.79
N ALA A 224 0.41 22.01 -1.97
CA ALA A 224 1.49 22.92 -2.32
C ALA A 224 2.81 22.17 -2.58
N LYS A 225 3.13 21.16 -1.74
CA LYS A 225 4.33 20.32 -1.93
C LYS A 225 4.26 19.49 -3.21
N LYS A 226 3.09 18.92 -3.55
CA LYS A 226 2.90 18.15 -4.79
C LYS A 226 3.03 19.04 -6.03
N ALA A 227 2.47 20.25 -6.00
CA ALA A 227 2.60 21.22 -7.09
C ALA A 227 4.05 21.70 -7.31
N ALA A 228 4.82 21.91 -6.24
CA ALA A 228 6.23 22.27 -6.34
C ALA A 228 7.09 21.14 -6.93
N CYS A 229 6.84 19.88 -6.54
CA CYS A 229 7.56 18.73 -7.10
C CYS A 229 7.22 18.45 -8.58
N SER A 230 6.01 18.76 -9.04
CA SER A 230 5.66 18.61 -10.47
C SER A 230 6.35 19.63 -11.37
N ILE A 231 6.63 20.84 -10.86
CA ILE A 231 7.31 21.91 -11.62
C ILE A 231 8.82 21.62 -11.76
N LEU A 232 9.42 20.91 -10.80
CA LEU A 232 10.83 20.52 -10.83
C LEU A 232 11.12 19.30 -11.73
N ALA A 233 10.08 18.61 -12.21
CA ALA A 233 10.21 17.38 -13.00
C ALA A 233 10.04 17.58 -14.53
N SER A 234 9.78 18.81 -14.99
CA SER A 234 9.76 19.14 -16.42
C SER A 234 11.19 19.34 -16.94
N PRO A 235 11.61 18.67 -18.03
CA PRO A 235 12.89 18.94 -18.68
C PRO A 235 12.89 20.38 -19.21
N GLN A 236 13.99 21.11 -18.98
CA GLN A 236 14.26 22.30 -19.78
C GLN A 236 14.63 21.83 -21.18
N ASP A 237 13.68 21.95 -22.11
CA ASP A 237 13.99 21.89 -23.54
C ASP A 237 14.89 23.09 -23.88
N GLY A 238 16.16 22.79 -24.10
CA GLY A 238 17.13 23.72 -24.63
C GLY A 238 16.71 24.19 -26.01
N LYS A 239 16.43 25.48 -26.12
CA LYS A 239 16.44 26.22 -27.38
C LYS A 239 17.68 27.11 -27.42
N SER A 240 18.68 26.69 -28.19
CA SER A 240 19.37 27.46 -29.24
C SER A 240 20.56 26.66 -29.74
#